data_AF-A0A7L3QSN5-F1
#
_entry.id   AF-A0A7L3QSN5-F1
#
_cell.length_a   1.000
_cell.length_b   1.000
_cell.length_c   1.000
_cell.angle_alpha   90.00
_cell.angle_beta   90.00
_cell.angle_gamma   90.00
#
_symmetry.space_group_name_H-M   'P 1'
#
loop_
_entity.id
_entity.type
_entity.pdbx_description
1 polymer ?
#
loop_
_entity_poly.entity_id
_entity_poly.type
_entity_poly.pdbx_seq_one_letter_code
_entity_poly.pdbx_strand_id
1 'polypeptide(L)'
;PFLSRPCRRRRWQHGSAIQVTNEPILEFKPGSPERAALQKALADLKGKTEDIPCVIGGEEVWTPTVRYQLSPFNHAHKVAKYCYASKELINKAINAALAARKEWDLKPVQDRAQIFLKAADMLSGPRRAEVLAKTMVGQGKTVIQAEIDAAAELIDFFRFNAKYALELEQSQPLSVDISTNSMVYRGLEGFVAAVSPFNFTAIGGNLAGAPALMGNVVLWKPSDAALLSSYAVYRILLEAGLPPGVVQFVPSDGPDFGDAVTSSEHFCGLNFTGSVPTFKRLWKQVSDNLDRYRNFPRLAGECGGKNFHVVHSSADVGSAVNGTLRSAFEFGGQKCSACSRLYAPASLWPHIKEKLLEEHGKIKVGDPTQDFGTFFSAVIDAKSFARIRGWLQHARSSPSLTVLAGGGCDDSVGYFVEPCIVESTDPRDPIMREEIFGPILTVFVYPDNRYSEVLELIDTTTPYGLTGAIFAREK
;
A
#
# COMPACT_ATOMS: atom_id res chain seq x y z
N PRO A 1 36.64 44.29 26.66
CA PRO A 1 37.01 42.87 26.47
C PRO A 1 35.81 42.01 25.99
N PHE A 2 35.35 42.22 24.75
CA PHE A 2 34.42 41.31 24.06
C PHE A 2 34.60 41.55 22.56
N LEU A 3 35.70 41.05 22.01
CA LEU A 3 35.92 40.95 20.57
C LEU A 3 36.31 39.51 20.23
N SER A 4 35.72 39.05 19.13
CA SER A 4 36.06 37.84 18.37
C SER A 4 35.93 36.48 19.09
N ARG A 5 34.72 35.91 19.06
CA ARG A 5 34.62 34.46 18.85
C ARG A 5 34.66 34.22 17.34
N PRO A 6 35.62 33.43 16.81
CA PRO A 6 35.69 33.17 15.38
C PRO A 6 34.43 32.41 14.94
N CYS A 7 33.77 32.92 13.90
CA CYS A 7 32.68 32.24 13.23
C CYS A 7 33.22 30.87 12.79
N ARG A 8 32.75 29.77 13.41
CA ARG A 8 33.15 28.41 13.01
C ARG A 8 32.86 28.29 11.52
N ARG A 9 33.90 28.19 10.68
CA ARG A 9 33.76 27.93 9.25
C ARG A 9 32.86 26.71 9.10
N ARG A 10 31.65 26.88 8.55
CA ARG A 10 30.78 25.76 8.18
C ARG A 10 31.50 24.99 7.08
N ARG A 11 32.06 23.82 7.42
CA ARG A 11 32.60 22.87 6.45
C ARG A 11 31.49 21.88 6.13
N TRP A 12 31.10 21.79 4.87
CA TRP A 12 30.15 20.81 4.38
C TRP A 12 30.90 19.50 4.07
N GLN A 13 30.39 18.38 4.57
CA GLN A 13 30.96 17.06 4.27
C GLN A 13 30.49 16.63 2.87
N HIS A 14 31.39 16.04 2.08
CA HIS A 14 31.01 15.40 0.82
C HIS A 14 30.30 14.07 1.14
N GLY A 15 29.06 13.91 0.67
CA GLY A 15 28.34 12.64 0.76
C GLY A 15 28.78 11.66 -0.33
N SER A 16 28.93 10.39 0.00
CA SER A 16 29.22 9.32 -0.98
C SER A 16 27.97 8.92 -1.75
N ALA A 17 28.08 8.76 -3.07
CA ALA A 17 27.01 8.14 -3.86
C ALA A 17 26.83 6.67 -3.44
N ILE A 18 25.58 6.24 -3.24
CA ILE A 18 25.22 4.84 -2.99
C ILE A 18 24.63 4.22 -4.26
N GLN A 19 25.07 3.00 -4.57
CA GLN A 19 24.46 2.16 -5.61
C GLN A 19 23.45 1.23 -4.95
N VAL A 20 22.22 1.22 -5.45
CA VAL A 20 21.19 0.28 -5.04
C VAL A 20 20.59 -0.36 -6.28
N THR A 21 20.14 -1.59 -6.15
CA THR A 21 19.42 -2.34 -7.18
C THR A 21 18.10 -2.83 -6.60
N ASN A 22 17.14 -3.14 -7.48
CA ASN A 22 15.93 -3.82 -7.05
C ASN A 22 16.26 -5.13 -6.35
N GLU A 23 15.53 -5.41 -5.27
CA GLU A 23 15.61 -6.67 -4.56
C GLU A 23 15.14 -7.82 -5.48
N PRO A 24 15.92 -8.91 -5.59
CA PRO A 24 15.50 -10.08 -6.35
C PRO A 24 14.20 -10.68 -5.79
N ILE A 25 13.28 -11.03 -6.68
CA ILE A 25 12.09 -11.82 -6.36
C ILE A 25 12.51 -13.29 -6.24
N LEU A 26 12.28 -13.89 -5.07
CA LEU A 26 12.56 -15.30 -4.84
C LEU A 26 11.44 -16.18 -5.39
N GLU A 27 11.79 -17.38 -5.87
CA GLU A 27 10.86 -18.26 -6.60
C GLU A 27 10.10 -19.26 -5.71
N PHE A 28 10.58 -19.53 -4.48
CA PHE A 28 9.96 -20.47 -3.53
C PHE A 28 9.72 -21.89 -4.10
N LYS A 29 10.67 -22.38 -4.90
CA LYS A 29 10.65 -23.73 -5.49
C LYS A 29 10.61 -24.81 -4.41
N PRO A 30 10.00 -25.99 -4.68
CA PRO A 30 10.12 -27.13 -3.78
C PRO A 30 11.60 -27.42 -3.43
N GLY A 31 11.91 -27.51 -2.14
CA GLY A 31 13.27 -27.74 -1.64
C GLY A 31 14.15 -26.50 -1.46
N SER A 32 13.68 -25.30 -1.83
CA SER A 32 14.47 -24.08 -1.66
C SER A 32 14.50 -23.60 -0.20
N PRO A 33 15.59 -22.95 0.24
CA PRO A 33 15.75 -22.50 1.63
C PRO A 33 14.69 -21.46 2.04
N GLU A 34 14.31 -20.55 1.14
CA GLU A 34 13.28 -19.54 1.39
C GLU A 34 11.88 -20.15 1.56
N ARG A 35 11.59 -21.24 0.84
CA ARG A 35 10.33 -21.99 1.02
C ARG A 35 10.30 -22.67 2.39
N ALA A 36 11.38 -23.32 2.80
CA ALA A 36 11.47 -23.95 4.11
C ALA A 36 11.35 -22.92 5.25
N ALA A 37 12.04 -21.77 5.12
CA ALA A 37 11.95 -20.68 6.08
C ALA A 37 10.54 -20.10 6.20
N LEU A 38 9.86 -19.88 5.06
CA LEU A 38 8.48 -19.40 5.04
C LEU A 38 7.50 -20.41 5.65
N GLN A 39 7.63 -21.70 5.32
CA GLN A 39 6.79 -22.75 5.91
C GLN A 39 6.96 -22.81 7.43
N LYS A 40 8.19 -22.66 7.93
CA LYS A 40 8.45 -22.55 9.37
C LYS A 40 7.75 -21.33 9.97
N ALA A 41 7.91 -20.14 9.36
CA ALA A 41 7.28 -18.92 9.84
C ALA A 41 5.74 -18.99 9.83
N LEU A 42 5.14 -19.63 8.82
CA LEU A 42 3.68 -19.89 8.77
C LEU A 42 3.23 -20.84 9.89
N ALA A 43 3.99 -21.92 10.13
CA ALA A 43 3.71 -22.83 11.24
C ALA A 43 3.82 -22.12 12.60
N ASP A 44 4.79 -21.21 12.74
CA ASP A 44 4.97 -20.40 13.94
C ASP A 44 3.81 -19.44 14.20
N LEU A 45 2.99 -19.07 13.20
CA LEU A 45 1.81 -18.20 13.37
C LEU A 45 0.50 -18.97 13.55
N LYS A 46 0.49 -20.28 13.29
CA LYS A 46 -0.73 -21.10 13.32
C LYS A 46 -1.36 -21.09 14.72
N GLY A 47 -2.60 -20.59 14.80
CA GLY A 47 -3.36 -20.53 16.05
C GLY A 47 -2.84 -19.52 17.08
N LYS A 48 -1.89 -18.65 16.72
CA LYS A 48 -1.37 -17.61 17.61
C LYS A 48 -2.11 -16.28 17.41
N THR A 49 -2.23 -15.52 18.49
CA THR A 49 -2.69 -14.13 18.50
C THR A 49 -1.57 -13.28 19.08
N GLU A 50 -1.05 -12.32 18.31
CA GLU A 50 -0.05 -11.38 18.80
C GLU A 50 -0.73 -10.20 19.52
N ASP A 51 -0.25 -9.85 20.71
CA ASP A 51 -0.69 -8.68 21.45
C ASP A 51 0.09 -7.45 20.95
N ILE A 52 -0.59 -6.58 20.20
CA ILE A 52 0.01 -5.41 19.54
C ILE A 52 -0.45 -4.12 20.24
N PRO A 53 0.42 -3.46 21.03
CA PRO A 53 0.09 -2.22 21.72
C PRO A 53 0.17 -1.02 20.77
N CYS A 54 -0.35 0.13 21.20
CA CYS A 54 0.14 1.40 20.70
C CYS A 54 1.58 1.60 21.20
N VAL A 55 2.45 2.26 20.43
CA VAL A 55 3.82 2.60 20.88
C VAL A 55 4.04 4.10 20.79
N ILE A 56 4.22 4.73 21.94
CA ILE A 56 4.27 6.19 22.09
C ILE A 56 5.51 6.58 22.88
N GLY A 57 6.42 7.33 22.23
CA GLY A 57 7.69 7.71 22.85
C GLY A 57 8.59 6.51 23.19
N GLY A 58 8.33 5.34 22.59
CA GLY A 58 8.99 4.08 22.93
C GLY A 58 8.28 3.23 24.00
N GLU A 59 7.20 3.73 24.60
CA GLU A 59 6.42 2.99 25.59
C GLU A 59 5.24 2.27 24.94
N GLU A 60 5.01 1.02 25.35
CA GLU A 60 3.85 0.24 24.95
C GLU A 60 2.63 0.65 25.78
N VAL A 61 1.54 1.05 25.11
CA VAL A 61 0.33 1.56 25.74
C VAL A 61 -0.90 0.79 25.28
N TRP A 62 -1.73 0.42 26.25
CA TRP A 62 -3.02 -0.23 26.04
C TRP A 62 -4.19 0.70 26.40
N THR A 63 -5.29 0.59 25.66
CA THR A 63 -6.56 1.23 25.98
C THR A 63 -7.67 0.19 26.15
N PRO A 64 -8.80 0.53 26.81
CA PRO A 64 -9.95 -0.36 26.91
C PRO A 64 -10.62 -0.69 25.57
N THR A 65 -10.32 0.07 24.50
CA THR A 65 -10.94 -0.08 23.17
C THR A 65 -10.24 -1.19 22.37
N VAL A 66 -10.38 -2.43 22.84
CA VAL A 66 -9.76 -3.61 22.23
C VAL A 66 -10.37 -3.93 20.87
N ARG A 67 -9.54 -4.36 19.94
CA ARG A 67 -9.85 -4.78 18.58
C ARG A 67 -9.06 -6.03 18.22
N TYR A 68 -9.46 -6.68 17.14
CA TYR A 68 -8.80 -7.87 16.62
C TYR A 68 -8.62 -7.77 15.11
N GLN A 69 -7.44 -8.16 14.63
CA GLN A 69 -7.24 -8.50 13.23
C GLN A 69 -7.58 -9.99 13.07
N LEU A 70 -8.37 -10.30 12.05
CA LEU A 70 -8.74 -11.67 11.71
C LEU A 70 -7.94 -12.13 10.49
N SER A 71 -7.68 -13.43 10.38
CA SER A 71 -7.16 -14.00 9.13
C SER A 71 -8.29 -14.02 8.07
N PRO A 72 -8.12 -13.43 6.88
CA PRO A 72 -9.23 -13.31 5.92
C PRO A 72 -9.81 -14.65 5.43
N PHE A 73 -8.96 -15.66 5.31
CA PHE A 73 -9.33 -17.01 4.81
C PHE A 73 -9.74 -17.98 5.93
N ASN A 74 -9.62 -17.56 7.19
CA ASN A 74 -10.08 -18.27 8.37
C ASN A 74 -10.40 -17.24 9.47
N HIS A 75 -11.55 -16.59 9.37
CA HIS A 75 -11.86 -15.41 10.19
C HIS A 75 -12.09 -15.74 11.68
N ALA A 76 -12.22 -17.03 12.03
CA ALA A 76 -12.16 -17.50 13.41
C ALA A 76 -10.77 -17.31 14.04
N HIS A 77 -9.69 -17.30 13.24
CA HIS A 77 -8.33 -17.05 13.69
C HIS A 77 -8.09 -15.54 13.90
N LYS A 78 -8.07 -15.11 15.15
CA LYS A 78 -7.62 -13.78 15.58
C LYS A 78 -6.09 -13.73 15.52
N VAL A 79 -5.52 -13.11 14.50
CA VAL A 79 -4.07 -13.09 14.29
C VAL A 79 -3.37 -12.04 15.16
N ALA A 80 -4.08 -10.97 15.51
CA ALA A 80 -3.60 -9.95 16.44
C ALA A 80 -4.74 -9.42 17.31
N LYS A 81 -4.42 -9.11 18.57
CA LYS A 81 -5.24 -8.33 19.50
C LYS A 81 -4.54 -6.99 19.68
N TYR A 82 -5.28 -5.90 19.53
CA TYR A 82 -4.73 -4.56 19.65
C TYR A 82 -5.74 -3.61 20.28
N CYS A 83 -5.40 -2.35 20.45
CA CYS A 83 -6.30 -1.34 20.96
C CYS A 83 -6.27 -0.07 20.13
N TYR A 84 -7.38 0.65 20.09
CA TYR A 84 -7.41 1.99 19.50
C TYR A 84 -6.91 3.05 20.49
N ALA A 85 -5.98 3.89 20.04
CA ALA A 85 -5.63 5.11 20.73
C ALA A 85 -6.82 6.08 20.78
N SER A 86 -7.10 6.62 21.97
CA SER A 86 -8.07 7.69 22.13
C SER A 86 -7.51 9.03 21.63
N LYS A 87 -8.35 10.06 21.51
CA LYS A 87 -7.91 11.42 21.14
C LYS A 87 -6.85 11.96 22.11
N GLU A 88 -6.98 11.68 23.40
CA GLU A 88 -5.99 12.07 24.42
C GLU A 88 -4.66 11.37 24.18
N LEU A 89 -4.70 10.08 23.85
CA LEU A 89 -3.49 9.31 23.58
C LEU A 89 -2.81 9.73 22.28
N ILE A 90 -3.58 10.06 21.24
CA ILE A 90 -3.07 10.64 20.00
C ILE A 90 -2.37 11.98 20.28
N ASN A 91 -2.96 12.85 21.10
CA ASN A 91 -2.31 14.12 21.49
C ASN A 91 -1.02 13.91 22.29
N LYS A 92 -0.96 12.90 23.17
CA LYS A 92 0.30 12.50 23.83
C LYS A 92 1.34 12.04 22.80
N ALA A 93 0.95 11.28 21.80
CA ALA A 93 1.83 10.84 20.72
C ALA A 93 2.35 12.03 19.87
N ILE A 94 1.51 13.02 19.59
CA ILE A 94 1.92 14.28 18.93
C ILE A 94 3.01 14.96 19.76
N ASN A 95 2.79 15.15 21.06
CA ASN A 95 3.76 15.83 21.93
C ASN A 95 5.09 15.08 22.02
N ALA A 96 5.05 13.75 22.17
CA ALA A 96 6.26 12.92 22.18
C ALA A 96 7.02 12.98 20.85
N ALA A 97 6.31 13.00 19.71
CA ALA A 97 6.92 13.14 18.40
C ALA A 97 7.60 14.52 18.24
N LEU A 98 6.91 15.59 18.59
CA LEU A 98 7.43 16.96 18.50
C LEU A 98 8.68 17.16 19.37
N ALA A 99 8.73 16.53 20.54
CA ALA A 99 9.91 16.56 21.42
C ALA A 99 11.15 15.91 20.77
N ALA A 100 10.98 14.84 20.00
CA ALA A 100 12.07 14.14 19.30
C ALA A 100 12.50 14.84 17.99
N ARG A 101 11.63 15.68 17.40
CA ARG A 101 11.79 16.20 16.03
C ARG A 101 13.10 16.95 15.80
N LYS A 102 13.46 17.87 16.69
CA LYS A 102 14.60 18.77 16.46
C LYS A 102 15.92 18.01 16.43
N GLU A 103 16.12 17.06 17.33
CA GLU A 103 17.32 16.22 17.34
C GLU A 103 17.38 15.33 16.09
N TRP A 104 16.24 14.75 15.70
CA TRP A 104 16.13 13.90 14.53
C TRP A 104 16.39 14.65 13.21
N ASP A 105 15.83 15.84 13.04
CA ASP A 105 16.02 16.71 11.88
C ASP A 105 17.49 17.17 11.74
N LEU A 106 18.16 17.45 12.86
CA LEU A 106 19.58 17.84 12.88
C LEU A 106 20.56 16.68 12.68
N LYS A 107 20.10 15.43 12.76
CA LYS A 107 20.92 14.26 12.44
C LYS A 107 21.28 14.28 10.95
N PRO A 108 22.52 13.98 10.53
CA PRO A 108 22.88 13.90 9.12
C PRO A 108 21.94 12.98 8.31
N VAL A 109 21.61 13.33 7.07
CA VAL A 109 20.78 12.47 6.19
C VAL A 109 21.41 11.09 6.05
N GLN A 110 22.74 11.00 5.94
CA GLN A 110 23.49 9.74 5.97
C GLN A 110 23.11 8.85 7.15
N ASP A 111 23.14 9.37 8.37
CA ASP A 111 22.86 8.58 9.58
C ASP A 111 21.39 8.15 9.63
N ARG A 112 20.46 8.99 9.13
CA ARG A 112 19.05 8.61 8.99
C ARG A 112 18.89 7.51 7.93
N ALA A 113 19.53 7.65 6.78
CA ALA A 113 19.49 6.69 5.68
C ALA A 113 20.02 5.31 6.09
N GLN A 114 21.08 5.25 6.92
CA GLN A 114 21.64 3.99 7.41
C GLN A 114 20.63 3.13 8.18
N ILE A 115 19.68 3.74 8.89
CA ILE A 115 18.62 3.00 9.60
C ILE A 115 17.73 2.26 8.60
N PHE A 116 17.31 2.93 7.51
CA PHE A 116 16.46 2.32 6.50
C PHE A 116 17.21 1.29 5.65
N LEU A 117 18.49 1.53 5.34
CA LEU A 117 19.35 0.55 4.67
C LEU A 117 19.53 -0.71 5.53
N LYS A 118 19.79 -0.57 6.84
CA LYS A 118 19.85 -1.70 7.76
C LYS A 118 18.51 -2.44 7.87
N ALA A 119 17.40 -1.72 7.94
CA ALA A 119 16.07 -2.32 7.94
C ALA A 119 15.81 -3.13 6.65
N ALA A 120 16.23 -2.60 5.50
CA ALA A 120 16.15 -3.28 4.21
C ALA A 120 16.97 -4.58 4.20
N ASP A 121 18.18 -4.59 4.76
CA ASP A 121 19.00 -5.82 4.85
C ASP A 121 18.42 -6.85 5.82
N MET A 122 17.82 -6.39 6.93
CA MET A 122 17.08 -7.27 7.84
C MET A 122 15.88 -7.93 7.13
N LEU A 123 15.12 -7.16 6.35
CA LEU A 123 14.00 -7.64 5.54
C LEU A 123 14.46 -8.57 4.41
N SER A 124 15.59 -8.29 3.78
CA SER A 124 16.15 -9.09 2.68
C SER A 124 16.59 -10.47 3.18
N GLY A 125 17.21 -10.53 4.37
CA GLY A 125 17.71 -11.75 4.98
C GLY A 125 16.84 -12.28 6.13
N PRO A 126 17.23 -12.05 7.40
CA PRO A 126 16.74 -12.80 8.55
C PRO A 126 15.25 -12.61 8.87
N ARG A 127 14.64 -11.50 8.46
CA ARG A 127 13.24 -11.16 8.75
C ARG A 127 12.31 -11.42 7.57
N ARG A 128 12.81 -11.83 6.39
CA ARG A 128 12.01 -12.01 5.16
C ARG A 128 10.83 -12.95 5.39
N ALA A 129 11.09 -14.15 5.90
CA ALA A 129 10.06 -15.17 6.13
C ALA A 129 9.00 -14.71 7.14
N GLU A 130 9.37 -13.94 8.17
CA GLU A 130 8.43 -13.41 9.15
C GLU A 130 7.46 -12.42 8.51
N VAL A 131 7.96 -11.41 7.79
CA VAL A 131 7.11 -10.37 7.20
C VAL A 131 6.23 -10.94 6.08
N LEU A 132 6.73 -11.91 5.32
CA LEU A 132 5.92 -12.66 4.37
C LEU A 132 4.81 -13.44 5.07
N ALA A 133 5.13 -14.26 6.08
CA ALA A 133 4.15 -15.07 6.79
C ALA A 133 3.06 -14.22 7.46
N LYS A 134 3.45 -13.12 8.13
CA LYS A 134 2.51 -12.19 8.76
C LYS A 134 1.61 -11.50 7.73
N THR A 135 2.14 -11.16 6.55
CA THR A 135 1.36 -10.60 5.44
C THR A 135 0.41 -11.63 4.84
N MET A 136 0.87 -12.86 4.63
CA MET A 136 0.02 -13.94 4.12
C MET A 136 -1.13 -14.23 5.07
N VAL A 137 -0.84 -14.50 6.35
CA VAL A 137 -1.83 -14.90 7.35
C VAL A 137 -2.78 -13.75 7.71
N GLY A 138 -2.25 -12.54 7.86
CA GLY A 138 -3.02 -11.37 8.29
C GLY A 138 -3.79 -10.65 7.19
N GLN A 139 -3.32 -10.70 5.93
CA GLN A 139 -3.94 -10.00 4.80
C GLN A 139 -4.48 -10.93 3.71
N GLY A 140 -4.23 -12.25 3.78
CA GLY A 140 -4.72 -13.23 2.81
C GLY A 140 -3.90 -13.31 1.52
N LYS A 141 -2.64 -12.86 1.54
CA LYS A 141 -1.76 -12.93 0.38
C LYS A 141 -1.26 -14.35 0.11
N THR A 142 -1.07 -14.68 -1.16
CA THR A 142 -0.27 -15.84 -1.56
C THR A 142 1.22 -15.54 -1.42
N VAL A 143 2.06 -16.59 -1.50
CA VAL A 143 3.52 -16.46 -1.35
C VAL A 143 4.08 -15.36 -2.25
N ILE A 144 3.79 -15.41 -3.56
CA ILE A 144 4.31 -14.42 -4.50
C ILE A 144 3.77 -13.02 -4.24
N GLN A 145 2.51 -12.88 -3.84
CA GLN A 145 1.92 -11.57 -3.54
C GLN A 145 2.50 -10.94 -2.27
N ALA A 146 2.90 -11.76 -1.28
CA ALA A 146 3.59 -11.30 -0.09
C ALA A 146 5.07 -11.00 -0.37
N GLU A 147 5.73 -11.81 -1.20
CA GLU A 147 7.12 -11.64 -1.63
C GLU A 147 7.34 -10.32 -2.37
N ILE A 148 6.51 -10.01 -3.38
CA ILE A 148 6.67 -8.78 -4.15
C ILE A 148 6.33 -7.52 -3.34
N ASP A 149 5.56 -7.65 -2.25
CA ASP A 149 5.11 -6.55 -1.38
C ASP A 149 6.01 -6.40 -0.15
N ALA A 150 5.82 -7.28 0.84
CA ALA A 150 6.39 -7.13 2.17
C ALA A 150 7.91 -7.32 2.21
N ALA A 151 8.48 -7.98 1.19
CA ALA A 151 9.91 -8.02 0.96
C ALA A 151 10.31 -7.03 -0.15
N ALA A 152 10.15 -7.39 -1.42
CA ALA A 152 10.81 -6.69 -2.52
C ALA A 152 10.45 -5.19 -2.59
N GLU A 153 9.17 -4.85 -2.66
CA GLU A 153 8.74 -3.46 -2.74
C GLU A 153 9.12 -2.65 -1.49
N LEU A 154 8.99 -3.21 -0.28
CA LEU A 154 9.38 -2.53 0.96
C LEU A 154 10.91 -2.31 1.05
N ILE A 155 11.69 -3.33 0.70
CA ILE A 155 13.16 -3.26 0.65
C ILE A 155 13.59 -2.20 -0.37
N ASP A 156 12.96 -2.19 -1.54
CA ASP A 156 13.22 -1.22 -2.60
C ASP A 156 12.86 0.19 -2.14
N PHE A 157 11.70 0.40 -1.50
CA PHE A 157 11.38 1.72 -0.93
C PHE A 157 12.46 2.20 0.03
N PHE A 158 12.93 1.36 0.94
CA PHE A 158 13.96 1.76 1.90
C PHE A 158 15.31 2.05 1.22
N ARG A 159 15.74 1.23 0.27
CA ARG A 159 17.01 1.41 -0.44
C ARG A 159 16.99 2.59 -1.40
N PHE A 160 15.96 2.68 -2.25
CA PHE A 160 15.86 3.74 -3.26
C PHE A 160 15.55 5.08 -2.62
N ASN A 161 14.67 5.18 -1.60
CA ASN A 161 14.47 6.45 -0.91
C ASN A 161 15.74 6.91 -0.18
N ALA A 162 16.50 6.01 0.45
CA ALA A 162 17.79 6.34 1.04
C ALA A 162 18.76 6.89 -0.01
N LYS A 163 18.88 6.24 -1.17
CA LYS A 163 19.66 6.74 -2.30
C LYS A 163 19.21 8.14 -2.73
N TYR A 164 17.91 8.33 -2.96
CA TYR A 164 17.38 9.62 -3.40
C TYR A 164 17.59 10.73 -2.38
N ALA A 165 17.45 10.45 -1.08
CA ALA A 165 17.71 11.43 -0.02
C ALA A 165 19.18 11.87 0.01
N LEU A 166 20.12 10.94 -0.19
CA LEU A 166 21.55 11.23 -0.23
C LEU A 166 21.96 12.01 -1.48
N GLU A 167 21.43 11.63 -2.64
CA GLU A 167 21.65 12.35 -3.89
C GLU A 167 21.04 13.75 -3.86
N LEU A 168 19.90 13.91 -3.19
CA LEU A 168 19.25 15.21 -3.03
C LEU A 168 20.16 16.21 -2.29
N GLU A 169 20.88 15.80 -1.24
CA GLU A 169 21.82 16.70 -0.55
C GLU A 169 22.96 17.22 -1.45
N GLN A 170 23.28 16.51 -2.53
CA GLN A 170 24.29 16.93 -3.51
C GLN A 170 23.79 18.04 -4.45
N SER A 171 22.49 18.28 -4.51
CA SER A 171 21.88 19.34 -5.32
C SER A 171 22.07 20.71 -4.67
N GLN A 172 23.26 21.30 -4.84
CA GLN A 172 23.66 22.56 -4.21
C GLN A 172 23.65 23.75 -5.19
N PRO A 173 23.34 24.98 -4.73
CA PRO A 173 23.39 26.18 -5.56
C PRO A 173 24.82 26.58 -5.90
N LEU A 174 24.98 27.35 -6.99
CA LEU A 174 26.26 27.96 -7.33
C LEU A 174 26.72 28.92 -6.21
N SER A 175 28.02 28.86 -5.92
CA SER A 175 28.72 29.85 -5.09
C SER A 175 29.53 30.78 -5.99
N VAL A 176 29.76 32.00 -5.51
CA VAL A 176 30.66 32.99 -6.15
C VAL A 176 31.78 33.33 -5.16
N ASP A 177 32.87 33.93 -5.62
CA ASP A 177 34.10 34.07 -4.82
C ASP A 177 33.91 34.74 -3.45
N ILE A 178 32.98 35.70 -3.35
CA ILE A 178 32.71 36.44 -2.11
C ILE A 178 31.62 35.80 -1.22
N SER A 179 30.92 34.78 -1.72
CA SER A 179 29.74 34.20 -1.07
C SER A 179 29.64 32.70 -1.31
N THR A 180 29.63 31.92 -0.22
CA THR A 180 29.29 30.49 -0.27
C THR A 180 27.80 30.30 -0.04
N ASN A 181 27.11 29.74 -1.02
CA ASN A 181 25.73 29.33 -0.90
C ASN A 181 25.64 27.83 -0.57
N SER A 182 24.64 27.46 0.21
CA SER A 182 24.37 26.06 0.57
C SER A 182 22.88 25.88 0.84
N MET A 183 22.31 24.77 0.38
CA MET A 183 20.94 24.38 0.64
C MET A 183 20.89 23.33 1.74
N VAL A 184 20.03 23.55 2.73
CA VAL A 184 19.72 22.57 3.79
C VAL A 184 18.32 22.03 3.56
N TYR A 185 18.23 20.72 3.32
CA TYR A 185 16.97 20.01 3.16
C TYR A 185 16.37 19.67 4.53
N ARG A 186 15.71 20.67 5.13
CA ARG A 186 15.04 20.53 6.43
C ARG A 186 13.86 19.57 6.35
N GLY A 187 13.64 18.80 7.41
CA GLY A 187 12.33 18.21 7.69
C GLY A 187 11.26 19.30 7.85
N LEU A 188 9.99 18.93 7.71
CA LEU A 188 8.88 19.85 7.96
C LEU A 188 8.79 20.15 9.46
N GLU A 189 8.55 21.41 9.80
CA GLU A 189 8.29 21.80 11.18
C GLU A 189 6.86 21.44 11.57
N GLY A 190 6.74 20.49 12.50
CA GLY A 190 5.47 19.90 12.92
C GLY A 190 5.58 18.38 12.98
N PHE A 191 4.46 17.69 12.79
CA PHE A 191 4.42 16.25 12.62
C PHE A 191 3.63 15.85 11.36
N VAL A 192 3.99 14.69 10.80
CA VAL A 192 3.28 14.07 9.67
C VAL A 192 2.34 12.99 10.20
N ALA A 193 1.11 12.94 9.69
CA ALA A 193 0.22 11.81 9.89
C ALA A 193 0.34 10.85 8.70
N ALA A 194 0.78 9.62 8.96
CA ALA A 194 0.81 8.54 7.97
C ALA A 194 -0.42 7.64 8.17
N VAL A 195 -1.26 7.52 7.14
CA VAL A 195 -2.47 6.68 7.17
C VAL A 195 -2.37 5.66 6.05
N SER A 196 -2.10 4.41 6.41
CA SER A 196 -1.80 3.35 5.45
C SER A 196 -2.97 2.39 5.20
N PRO A 197 -3.06 1.79 4.01
CA PRO A 197 -4.13 0.89 3.62
C PRO A 197 -3.82 -0.55 4.07
N PHE A 198 -4.72 -1.49 3.80
CA PHE A 198 -4.51 -2.90 4.15
C PHE A 198 -3.75 -3.70 3.08
N ASN A 199 -3.76 -3.24 1.83
CA ASN A 199 -3.47 -4.07 0.68
C ASN A 199 -1.97 -4.25 0.39
N PHE A 200 -1.12 -3.39 0.94
CA PHE A 200 0.34 -3.51 0.84
C PHE A 200 1.00 -3.19 2.16
N THR A 201 1.78 -4.14 2.67
CA THR A 201 2.65 -3.94 3.83
C THR A 201 3.73 -2.89 3.51
N ALA A 202 4.24 -2.90 2.27
CA ALA A 202 5.22 -1.96 1.78
C ALA A 202 4.75 -0.51 1.85
N ILE A 203 3.50 -0.24 1.44
CA ILE A 203 2.93 1.12 1.48
C ILE A 203 2.90 1.64 2.91
N GLY A 204 2.56 0.82 3.91
CA GLY A 204 2.61 1.23 5.31
C GLY A 204 4.01 1.66 5.75
N GLY A 205 5.00 0.82 5.47
CA GLY A 205 6.41 1.13 5.76
C GLY A 205 6.90 2.38 5.04
N ASN A 206 6.52 2.59 3.78
CA ASN A 206 6.91 3.76 2.99
C ASN A 206 6.23 5.06 3.44
N LEU A 207 4.91 5.02 3.70
CA LEU A 207 4.15 6.23 4.08
C LEU A 207 4.67 6.83 5.40
N ALA A 208 5.10 5.99 6.35
CA ALA A 208 5.73 6.43 7.59
C ALA A 208 7.24 6.64 7.45
N GLY A 209 7.93 5.75 6.73
CA GLY A 209 9.38 5.72 6.60
C GLY A 209 9.95 6.86 5.76
N ALA A 210 9.33 7.20 4.62
CA ALA A 210 9.86 8.23 3.74
C ALA A 210 9.85 9.64 4.38
N PRO A 211 8.78 10.10 5.06
CA PRO A 211 8.85 11.33 5.84
C PRO A 211 9.88 11.25 6.96
N ALA A 212 9.95 10.14 7.71
CA ALA A 212 10.92 9.97 8.79
C ALA A 212 12.37 10.08 8.29
N LEU A 213 12.71 9.45 7.15
CA LEU A 213 14.01 9.57 6.49
C LEU A 213 14.39 11.03 6.22
N MET A 214 13.44 11.86 5.81
CA MET A 214 13.64 13.28 5.51
C MET A 214 13.66 14.18 6.76
N GLY A 215 13.81 13.61 7.97
CA GLY A 215 13.93 14.38 9.22
C GLY A 215 12.58 14.75 9.86
N ASN A 216 11.47 14.22 9.36
CA ASN A 216 10.15 14.41 9.99
C ASN A 216 9.94 13.43 11.15
N VAL A 217 8.98 13.75 12.01
CA VAL A 217 8.40 12.81 12.99
C VAL A 217 6.98 12.49 12.59
N VAL A 218 6.54 11.26 12.89
CA VAL A 218 5.36 10.67 12.25
C VAL A 218 4.45 10.01 13.28
N LEU A 219 3.15 10.24 13.14
CA LEU A 219 2.11 9.40 13.73
C LEU A 219 1.62 8.44 12.66
N TRP A 220 1.95 7.16 12.80
CA TRP A 220 1.52 6.13 11.87
C TRP A 220 0.26 5.43 12.41
N LYS A 221 -0.86 5.68 11.73
CA LYS A 221 -2.08 4.90 11.89
C LYS A 221 -2.08 3.79 10.81
N PRO A 222 -1.71 2.54 11.15
CA PRO A 222 -1.83 1.43 10.22
C PRO A 222 -3.29 1.10 9.90
N SER A 223 -3.50 0.24 8.90
CA SER A 223 -4.81 -0.36 8.66
C SER A 223 -5.06 -1.49 9.64
N ASP A 224 -6.29 -1.56 10.15
CA ASP A 224 -6.77 -2.61 11.05
C ASP A 224 -6.52 -4.03 10.52
N ALA A 225 -6.68 -4.19 9.20
CA ALA A 225 -6.55 -5.46 8.53
C ALA A 225 -5.12 -5.79 8.07
N ALA A 226 -4.13 -4.96 8.42
CA ALA A 226 -2.70 -5.21 8.16
C ALA A 226 -1.83 -4.97 9.41
N LEU A 227 -2.43 -5.05 10.61
CA LEU A 227 -1.76 -4.66 11.84
C LEU A 227 -0.55 -5.53 12.18
N LEU A 228 -0.68 -6.85 12.00
CA LEU A 228 0.34 -7.84 12.31
C LEU A 228 1.63 -7.60 11.51
N SER A 229 1.52 -7.42 10.20
CA SER A 229 2.66 -7.12 9.32
C SER A 229 3.19 -5.70 9.55
N SER A 230 2.31 -4.72 9.72
CA SER A 230 2.70 -3.33 10.02
C SER A 230 3.52 -3.23 11.30
N TYR A 231 3.12 -3.94 12.36
CA TYR A 231 3.85 -3.95 13.62
C TYR A 231 5.20 -4.66 13.49
N ALA A 232 5.30 -5.73 12.69
CA ALA A 232 6.59 -6.37 12.40
C ALA A 232 7.56 -5.39 11.71
N VAL A 233 7.09 -4.64 10.71
CA VAL A 233 7.88 -3.59 10.04
C VAL A 233 8.28 -2.50 11.04
N TYR A 234 7.36 -2.06 11.91
CA TYR A 234 7.66 -1.09 12.97
C TYR A 234 8.77 -1.59 13.91
N ARG A 235 8.70 -2.83 14.37
CA ARG A 235 9.73 -3.44 15.23
C ARG A 235 11.08 -3.54 14.51
N ILE A 236 11.09 -3.92 13.23
CA ILE A 236 12.31 -3.96 12.41
C ILE A 236 12.96 -2.57 12.32
N LEU A 237 12.18 -1.51 12.13
CA LEU A 237 12.70 -0.15 12.12
C LEU A 237 13.33 0.25 13.46
N LEU A 238 12.70 -0.10 14.58
CA LEU A 238 13.27 0.14 15.91
C LEU A 238 14.59 -0.62 16.12
N GLU A 239 14.62 -1.92 15.77
CA GLU A 239 15.84 -2.75 15.84
C GLU A 239 16.95 -2.28 14.88
N ALA A 240 16.57 -1.67 13.75
CA ALA A 240 17.49 -1.03 12.82
C ALA A 240 18.09 0.28 13.38
N GLY A 241 17.52 0.82 14.47
CA GLY A 241 18.05 1.98 15.17
C GLY A 241 17.20 3.24 15.03
N LEU A 242 15.96 3.14 14.58
CA LEU A 242 15.02 4.26 14.59
C LEU A 242 14.81 4.75 16.04
N PRO A 243 15.12 6.02 16.36
CA PRO A 243 15.00 6.50 17.73
C PRO A 243 13.54 6.49 18.24
N PRO A 244 13.33 6.26 19.55
CA PRO A 244 12.02 6.41 20.18
C PRO A 244 11.42 7.78 19.86
N GLY A 245 10.13 7.78 19.51
CA GLY A 245 9.37 8.99 19.24
C GLY A 245 9.47 9.55 17.81
N VAL A 246 10.36 9.01 16.95
CA VAL A 246 10.40 9.43 15.54
C VAL A 246 9.17 8.92 14.77
N VAL A 247 8.78 7.67 14.99
CA VAL A 247 7.52 7.11 14.50
C VAL A 247 6.73 6.57 15.68
N GLN A 248 5.53 7.11 15.87
CA GLN A 248 4.56 6.64 16.85
C GLN A 248 3.64 5.63 16.17
N PHE A 249 3.52 4.42 16.72
CA PHE A 249 2.62 3.39 16.20
C PHE A 249 1.27 3.51 16.90
N VAL A 250 0.28 4.09 16.22
CA VAL A 250 -0.99 4.54 16.83
C VAL A 250 -2.22 4.00 16.09
N PRO A 251 -2.48 2.68 16.13
CA PRO A 251 -3.76 2.13 15.72
C PRO A 251 -4.90 2.91 16.38
N SER A 252 -5.89 3.33 15.60
CA SER A 252 -6.95 4.21 16.06
C SER A 252 -8.14 4.16 15.12
N ASP A 253 -9.31 4.56 15.62
CA ASP A 253 -10.47 4.78 14.77
C ASP A 253 -10.16 5.88 13.74
N GLY A 254 -10.59 5.66 12.49
CA GLY A 254 -10.23 6.54 11.36
C GLY A 254 -10.73 7.98 11.52
N PRO A 255 -12.04 8.18 11.78
CA PRO A 255 -12.60 9.46 12.17
C PRO A 255 -11.85 10.14 13.32
N ASP A 256 -11.69 9.46 14.46
CA ASP A 256 -11.04 10.04 15.64
C ASP A 256 -9.58 10.45 15.38
N PHE A 257 -8.83 9.63 14.63
CA PHE A 257 -7.46 9.95 14.23
C PHE A 257 -7.41 11.20 13.35
N GLY A 258 -8.24 11.24 12.31
CA GLY A 258 -8.31 12.38 11.39
C GLY A 258 -8.68 13.67 12.11
N ASP A 259 -9.68 13.62 12.98
CA ASP A 259 -10.12 14.77 13.77
C ASP A 259 -9.01 15.25 14.72
N ALA A 260 -8.32 14.34 15.41
CA ALA A 260 -7.25 14.69 16.35
C ALA A 260 -6.04 15.31 15.64
N VAL A 261 -5.56 14.71 14.53
CA VAL A 261 -4.37 15.23 13.84
C VAL A 261 -4.66 16.55 13.12
N THR A 262 -5.81 16.69 12.46
CA THR A 262 -6.17 17.93 11.76
C THR A 262 -6.53 19.06 12.73
N SER A 263 -6.86 18.76 13.98
CA SER A 263 -7.09 19.78 15.02
C SER A 263 -5.81 20.30 15.69
N SER A 264 -4.63 19.79 15.36
CA SER A 264 -3.37 20.25 15.97
C SER A 264 -2.74 21.39 15.18
N GLU A 265 -2.35 22.48 15.85
CA GLU A 265 -1.62 23.60 15.22
C GLU A 265 -0.26 23.18 14.61
N HIS A 266 0.26 22.03 15.05
CA HIS A 266 1.55 21.47 14.64
C HIS A 266 1.44 20.50 13.45
N PHE A 267 0.24 20.27 12.93
CA PHE A 267 0.05 19.40 11.78
C PHE A 267 0.75 19.99 10.55
N CYS A 268 1.72 19.28 9.97
CA CYS A 268 2.49 19.78 8.83
C CYS A 268 2.36 18.91 7.57
N GLY A 269 1.80 17.70 7.67
CA GLY A 269 1.51 16.92 6.49
C GLY A 269 0.69 15.66 6.73
N LEU A 270 -0.02 15.26 5.69
CA LEU A 270 -0.72 13.98 5.56
C LEU A 270 -0.02 13.16 4.49
N ASN A 271 0.35 11.93 4.82
CA ASN A 271 0.75 10.93 3.83
C ASN A 271 -0.27 9.79 3.85
N PHE A 272 -1.17 9.78 2.87
CA PHE A 272 -2.38 8.96 2.88
C PHE A 272 -2.44 8.05 1.65
N THR A 273 -2.82 6.80 1.88
CA THR A 273 -3.35 5.94 0.83
C THR A 273 -4.64 5.28 1.30
N GLY A 274 -5.70 5.37 0.50
CA GLY A 274 -7.01 4.86 0.87
C GLY A 274 -8.12 5.40 -0.02
N SER A 275 -9.35 5.48 0.47
CA SER A 275 -10.49 5.85 -0.37
C SER A 275 -10.55 7.35 -0.70
N VAL A 276 -11.02 7.71 -1.91
CA VAL A 276 -11.33 9.11 -2.31
C VAL A 276 -12.16 9.88 -1.27
N PRO A 277 -13.27 9.34 -0.71
CA PRO A 277 -14.11 10.10 0.23
C PRO A 277 -13.36 10.47 1.51
N THR A 278 -12.55 9.55 2.04
CA THR A 278 -11.74 9.80 3.25
C THR A 278 -10.67 10.85 3.01
N PHE A 279 -9.96 10.81 1.87
CA PHE A 279 -8.97 11.84 1.54
C PHE A 279 -9.63 13.22 1.37
N LYS A 280 -10.76 13.29 0.67
CA LYS A 280 -11.55 14.54 0.54
C LYS A 280 -12.04 15.07 1.90
N ARG A 281 -12.43 14.18 2.82
CA ARG A 281 -12.82 14.57 4.19
C ARG A 281 -11.65 15.23 4.91
N LEU A 282 -10.49 14.57 4.94
CA LEU A 282 -9.29 15.10 5.59
C LEU A 282 -8.84 16.42 4.96
N TRP A 283 -8.91 16.52 3.62
CA TRP A 283 -8.60 17.77 2.92
C TRP A 283 -9.48 18.93 3.37
N LYS A 284 -10.81 18.71 3.44
CA LYS A 284 -11.76 19.71 3.93
C LYS A 284 -11.48 20.10 5.38
N GLN A 285 -11.23 19.12 6.26
CA GLN A 285 -10.88 19.39 7.65
C GLN A 285 -9.63 20.25 7.79
N VAL A 286 -8.63 20.04 6.93
CA VAL A 286 -7.44 20.89 6.86
C VAL A 286 -7.80 22.29 6.37
N SER A 287 -8.59 22.41 5.30
CA SER A 287 -9.06 23.71 4.80
C SER A 287 -9.82 24.51 5.86
N ASP A 288 -10.70 23.85 6.62
CA ASP A 288 -11.52 24.47 7.67
C ASP A 288 -10.69 24.93 8.88
N ASN A 289 -9.49 24.37 9.07
CA ASN A 289 -8.59 24.68 10.20
C ASN A 289 -7.35 25.51 9.80
N LEU A 290 -7.30 26.06 8.59
CA LEU A 290 -6.09 26.73 8.05
C LEU A 290 -5.52 27.81 8.98
N ASP A 291 -6.37 28.62 9.61
CA ASP A 291 -5.97 29.72 10.50
C ASP A 291 -5.22 29.26 11.76
N ARG A 292 -5.31 27.96 12.10
CA ARG A 292 -4.72 27.39 13.31
C ARG A 292 -3.31 26.86 13.09
N TYR A 293 -2.94 26.52 11.86
CA TYR A 293 -1.66 25.85 11.61
C TYR A 293 -0.49 26.82 11.60
N ARG A 294 0.64 26.39 12.15
CA ARG A 294 1.89 27.16 12.08
C ARG A 294 2.47 27.25 10.67
N ASN A 295 2.16 26.27 9.83
CA ASN A 295 2.59 26.16 8.43
C ASN A 295 1.44 25.56 7.62
N PHE A 296 1.42 25.76 6.29
CA PHE A 296 0.45 25.10 5.41
C PHE A 296 0.72 23.58 5.34
N PRO A 297 -0.20 22.72 5.83
CA PRO A 297 0.02 21.28 5.80
C PRO A 297 0.10 20.75 4.36
N ARG A 298 1.02 19.81 4.11
CA ARG A 298 1.17 19.16 2.80
C ARG A 298 0.36 17.86 2.74
N LEU A 299 -0.60 17.76 1.84
CA LEU A 299 -1.44 16.56 1.71
C LEU A 299 -1.00 15.75 0.48
N ALA A 300 -0.46 14.57 0.71
CA ALA A 300 -0.19 13.56 -0.31
C ALA A 300 -1.24 12.44 -0.19
N GLY A 301 -1.87 12.07 -1.31
CA GLY A 301 -2.96 11.10 -1.35
C GLY A 301 -2.92 10.23 -2.60
N GLU A 302 -2.86 8.91 -2.41
CA GLU A 302 -3.16 7.91 -3.44
C GLU A 302 -4.55 7.32 -3.13
N CYS A 303 -5.45 7.30 -4.12
CA CYS A 303 -6.89 7.19 -3.87
C CYS A 303 -7.64 6.09 -4.64
N GLY A 304 -6.95 5.07 -5.15
CA GLY A 304 -7.57 3.97 -5.89
C GLY A 304 -7.81 4.29 -7.37
N GLY A 305 -8.42 3.34 -8.09
CA GLY A 305 -8.59 3.42 -9.54
C GLY A 305 -9.71 2.57 -10.13
N LYS A 306 -10.03 2.84 -11.39
CA LYS A 306 -10.90 1.98 -12.23
C LYS A 306 -10.17 1.60 -13.51
N ASN A 307 -9.18 0.74 -13.35
CA ASN A 307 -8.16 0.51 -14.37
C ASN A 307 -8.68 -0.35 -15.53
N PHE A 308 -8.08 -0.15 -16.70
CA PHE A 308 -8.50 -0.79 -17.95
C PHE A 308 -7.39 -1.57 -18.63
N HIS A 309 -7.76 -2.63 -19.32
CA HIS A 309 -6.99 -3.20 -20.42
C HIS A 309 -7.79 -3.00 -21.71
N VAL A 310 -7.15 -2.52 -22.77
CA VAL A 310 -7.73 -2.48 -24.12
C VAL A 310 -6.90 -3.33 -25.06
N VAL A 311 -7.58 -4.15 -25.85
CA VAL A 311 -6.97 -5.10 -26.79
C VAL A 311 -7.23 -4.59 -28.19
N HIS A 312 -6.19 -4.30 -28.96
CA HIS A 312 -6.33 -4.02 -30.39
C HIS A 312 -6.43 -5.34 -31.18
N SER A 313 -6.98 -5.31 -32.39
CA SER A 313 -7.11 -6.51 -33.24
C SER A 313 -5.76 -7.16 -33.62
N SER A 314 -4.66 -6.40 -33.53
CA SER A 314 -3.29 -6.90 -33.73
C SER A 314 -2.64 -7.51 -32.48
N ALA A 315 -3.34 -7.59 -31.36
CA ALA A 315 -2.79 -8.05 -30.08
C ALA A 315 -2.32 -9.50 -30.09
N ASP A 316 -1.32 -9.79 -29.25
CA ASP A 316 -1.04 -11.16 -28.82
C ASP A 316 -2.11 -11.62 -27.81
N VAL A 317 -3.01 -12.51 -28.24
CA VAL A 317 -4.13 -12.99 -27.41
C VAL A 317 -3.65 -13.65 -26.12
N GLY A 318 -2.57 -14.43 -26.17
CA GLY A 318 -2.02 -15.11 -24.98
C GLY A 318 -1.57 -14.13 -23.90
N SER A 319 -0.84 -13.08 -24.31
CA SER A 319 -0.40 -12.00 -23.43
C SER A 319 -1.57 -11.21 -22.86
N ALA A 320 -2.55 -10.87 -23.69
CA ALA A 320 -3.74 -10.14 -23.25
C ALA A 320 -4.55 -10.94 -22.22
N VAL A 321 -4.77 -12.24 -22.44
CA VAL A 321 -5.50 -13.12 -21.50
C VAL A 321 -4.72 -13.28 -20.20
N ASN A 322 -3.46 -13.72 -20.25
CA ASN A 322 -2.67 -14.00 -19.05
C ASN A 322 -2.42 -12.72 -18.23
N GLY A 323 -2.12 -11.61 -18.90
CA GLY A 323 -1.95 -10.30 -18.25
C GLY A 323 -3.24 -9.82 -17.58
N THR A 324 -4.39 -10.00 -18.23
CA THR A 324 -5.69 -9.60 -17.68
C THR A 324 -6.08 -10.47 -16.48
N LEU A 325 -5.92 -11.78 -16.55
CA LEU A 325 -6.25 -12.68 -15.43
C LEU A 325 -5.41 -12.35 -14.19
N ARG A 326 -4.10 -12.14 -14.35
CA ARG A 326 -3.24 -11.72 -13.24
C ARG A 326 -3.66 -10.36 -12.69
N SER A 327 -3.84 -9.38 -13.55
CA SER A 327 -4.19 -8.00 -13.16
C SER A 327 -5.54 -7.93 -12.44
N ALA A 328 -6.54 -8.70 -12.89
CA ALA A 328 -7.88 -8.68 -12.31
C ALA A 328 -8.01 -9.49 -11.02
N PHE A 329 -7.29 -10.61 -10.90
CA PHE A 329 -7.59 -11.61 -9.88
C PHE A 329 -6.46 -11.88 -8.88
N GLU A 330 -5.20 -11.52 -9.17
CA GLU A 330 -4.15 -11.62 -8.15
C GLU A 330 -4.53 -10.82 -6.91
N PHE A 331 -4.33 -11.43 -5.74
CA PHE A 331 -4.76 -10.87 -4.46
C PHE A 331 -6.27 -10.51 -4.41
N GLY A 332 -7.08 -11.22 -5.19
CA GLY A 332 -8.53 -11.02 -5.24
C GLY A 332 -8.92 -9.66 -5.83
N GLY A 333 -8.10 -9.08 -6.72
CA GLY A 333 -8.35 -7.75 -7.29
C GLY A 333 -8.23 -6.61 -6.28
N GLN A 334 -7.68 -6.85 -5.09
CA GLN A 334 -7.55 -5.87 -4.01
C GLN A 334 -6.27 -5.01 -4.17
N LYS A 335 -6.06 -4.50 -5.37
CA LYS A 335 -4.96 -3.57 -5.71
C LYS A 335 -5.57 -2.33 -6.32
N CYS A 336 -5.05 -1.15 -5.96
CA CYS A 336 -5.45 0.11 -6.59
C CYS A 336 -5.27 0.05 -8.12
N SER A 337 -4.30 -0.72 -8.60
CA SER A 337 -3.93 -0.92 -10.00
C SER A 337 -4.60 -2.11 -10.70
N ALA A 338 -5.49 -2.87 -10.03
CA ALA A 338 -6.12 -4.06 -10.62
C ALA A 338 -6.99 -3.72 -11.84
N CYS A 339 -6.85 -4.48 -12.93
CA CYS A 339 -7.73 -4.35 -14.09
C CYS A 339 -9.13 -4.81 -13.75
N SER A 340 -10.12 -3.94 -13.92
CA SER A 340 -11.54 -4.29 -13.72
C SER A 340 -12.40 -4.06 -14.96
N ARG A 341 -11.81 -3.51 -16.04
CA ARG A 341 -12.47 -3.25 -17.32
C ARG A 341 -11.59 -3.74 -18.46
N LEU A 342 -12.06 -4.73 -19.20
CA LEU A 342 -11.43 -5.19 -20.43
C LEU A 342 -12.25 -4.70 -21.63
N TYR A 343 -11.58 -4.09 -22.60
CA TYR A 343 -12.16 -3.69 -23.87
C TYR A 343 -11.60 -4.61 -24.97
N ALA A 344 -12.45 -5.45 -25.56
CA ALA A 344 -12.04 -6.48 -26.51
C ALA A 344 -12.66 -6.26 -27.90
N PRO A 345 -11.90 -6.39 -29.00
CA PRO A 345 -12.42 -6.23 -30.35
C PRO A 345 -13.24 -7.45 -30.74
N ALA A 346 -14.32 -7.25 -31.49
CA ALA A 346 -15.23 -8.30 -31.91
C ALA A 346 -14.53 -9.44 -32.66
N SER A 347 -13.53 -9.13 -33.50
CA SER A 347 -12.74 -10.12 -34.25
C SER A 347 -11.97 -11.11 -33.36
N LEU A 348 -11.50 -10.66 -32.19
CA LEU A 348 -10.73 -11.49 -31.26
C LEU A 348 -11.57 -12.02 -30.10
N TRP A 349 -12.76 -11.46 -29.86
CA TRP A 349 -13.58 -11.82 -28.70
C TRP A 349 -13.86 -13.32 -28.56
N PRO A 350 -14.21 -14.08 -29.62
CA PRO A 350 -14.42 -15.52 -29.49
C PRO A 350 -13.21 -16.25 -28.89
N HIS A 351 -12.00 -15.94 -29.37
CA HIS A 351 -10.76 -16.55 -28.90
C HIS A 351 -10.35 -16.07 -27.50
N ILE A 352 -10.54 -14.78 -27.21
CA ILE A 352 -10.26 -14.21 -25.88
C ILE A 352 -11.21 -14.81 -24.84
N LYS A 353 -12.52 -14.87 -25.15
CA LYS A 353 -13.56 -15.41 -24.29
C LYS A 353 -13.29 -16.88 -23.99
N GLU A 354 -13.05 -17.70 -25.01
CA GLU A 354 -12.72 -19.12 -24.84
C GLU A 354 -11.53 -19.31 -23.89
N LYS A 355 -10.41 -18.62 -24.15
CA LYS A 355 -9.21 -18.74 -23.31
C LYS A 355 -9.40 -18.20 -21.89
N LEU A 356 -10.11 -17.09 -21.72
CA LEU A 356 -10.43 -16.56 -20.39
C LEU A 356 -11.24 -17.56 -19.58
N LEU A 357 -12.24 -18.22 -20.19
CA LEU A 357 -13.07 -19.21 -19.53
C LEU A 357 -12.31 -20.51 -19.23
N GLU A 358 -11.45 -20.95 -20.15
CA GLU A 358 -10.60 -22.12 -19.96
C GLU A 358 -9.63 -21.93 -18.78
N GLU A 359 -8.93 -20.79 -18.74
CA GLU A 359 -7.99 -20.48 -17.67
C GLU A 359 -8.70 -20.16 -16.35
N HIS A 360 -9.88 -19.52 -16.40
CA HIS A 360 -10.74 -19.31 -15.22
C HIS A 360 -11.03 -20.63 -14.51
N GLY A 361 -11.37 -21.69 -15.25
CA GLY A 361 -11.62 -23.03 -14.69
C GLY A 361 -10.41 -23.67 -13.99
N LYS A 362 -9.21 -23.13 -14.19
CA LYS A 362 -7.95 -23.59 -13.54
C LYS A 362 -7.60 -22.76 -12.30
N ILE A 363 -8.29 -21.64 -12.05
CA ILE A 363 -7.98 -20.75 -10.92
C ILE A 363 -8.36 -21.42 -9.61
N LYS A 364 -7.37 -21.59 -8.73
CA LYS A 364 -7.56 -22.10 -7.37
C LYS A 364 -7.72 -20.95 -6.38
N VAL A 365 -8.85 -20.96 -5.66
CA VAL A 365 -9.11 -20.08 -4.52
C VAL A 365 -9.08 -20.91 -3.24
N GLY A 366 -8.32 -20.48 -2.23
CA GLY A 366 -8.18 -21.29 -1.01
C GLY A 366 -7.25 -20.69 0.05
N ASP A 367 -6.87 -21.50 1.03
CA ASP A 367 -5.93 -21.14 2.09
C ASP A 367 -4.49 -21.07 1.53
N PRO A 368 -3.87 -19.88 1.47
CA PRO A 368 -2.57 -19.68 0.85
C PRO A 368 -1.41 -20.23 1.69
N THR A 369 -1.68 -20.65 2.94
CA THR A 369 -0.69 -21.18 3.88
C THR A 369 -0.62 -22.70 3.85
N GLN A 370 -1.72 -23.36 3.48
CA GLN A 370 -1.80 -24.82 3.35
C GLN A 370 -1.53 -25.28 1.91
N ASP A 371 -2.00 -24.54 0.89
CA ASP A 371 -1.76 -24.87 -0.52
C ASP A 371 -1.09 -23.69 -1.26
N PHE A 372 0.20 -23.84 -1.55
CA PHE A 372 0.97 -22.85 -2.34
C PHE A 372 0.59 -22.85 -3.83
N GLY A 373 -0.26 -23.78 -4.28
CA GLY A 373 -0.92 -23.75 -5.59
C GLY A 373 -2.13 -22.81 -5.67
N THR A 374 -2.53 -22.20 -4.54
CA THR A 374 -3.57 -21.16 -4.50
C THR A 374 -3.17 -19.96 -5.36
N PHE A 375 -4.04 -19.55 -6.28
CA PHE A 375 -3.81 -18.38 -7.14
C PHE A 375 -4.11 -17.06 -6.40
N PHE A 376 -5.23 -17.01 -5.69
CA PHE A 376 -5.54 -15.97 -4.71
C PHE A 376 -6.47 -16.51 -3.61
N SER A 377 -6.63 -15.76 -2.52
CA SER A 377 -7.39 -16.19 -1.34
C SER A 377 -8.62 -15.30 -1.09
N ALA A 378 -9.21 -15.41 0.10
CA ALA A 378 -10.31 -14.58 0.57
C ALA A 378 -10.01 -13.07 0.47
N VAL A 379 -11.07 -12.28 0.32
CA VAL A 379 -11.01 -10.82 0.41
C VAL A 379 -10.85 -10.38 1.87
N ILE A 380 -10.39 -9.16 2.11
CA ILE A 380 -9.76 -8.78 3.37
C ILE A 380 -10.67 -8.89 4.61
N ASP A 381 -11.93 -8.48 4.50
CA ASP A 381 -12.85 -8.38 5.63
C ASP A 381 -14.33 -8.49 5.24
N ALA A 382 -15.20 -8.61 6.24
CA ALA A 382 -16.64 -8.72 6.05
C ALA A 382 -17.25 -7.52 5.29
N LYS A 383 -16.71 -6.31 5.46
CA LYS A 383 -17.18 -5.11 4.74
C LYS A 383 -16.88 -5.22 3.25
N SER A 384 -15.68 -5.67 2.90
CA SER A 384 -15.28 -5.89 1.51
C SER A 384 -16.08 -7.03 0.89
N PHE A 385 -16.26 -8.14 1.61
CA PHE A 385 -17.12 -9.24 1.18
C PHE A 385 -18.55 -8.77 0.87
N ALA A 386 -19.17 -8.04 1.79
CA ALA A 386 -20.53 -7.53 1.62
C ALA A 386 -20.65 -6.57 0.42
N ARG A 387 -19.67 -5.68 0.23
CA ARG A 387 -19.60 -4.78 -0.94
C ARG A 387 -19.53 -5.57 -2.25
N ILE A 388 -18.62 -6.55 -2.32
CA ILE A 388 -18.41 -7.36 -3.53
C ILE A 388 -19.64 -8.23 -3.82
N ARG A 389 -20.25 -8.83 -2.80
CA ARG A 389 -21.52 -9.56 -2.92
C ARG A 389 -22.63 -8.68 -3.49
N GLY A 390 -22.70 -7.41 -3.10
CA GLY A 390 -23.62 -6.43 -3.69
C GLY A 390 -23.38 -6.22 -5.19
N TRP A 391 -22.13 -6.11 -5.62
CA TRP A 391 -21.78 -6.01 -7.04
C TRP A 391 -22.08 -7.28 -7.84
N LEU A 392 -21.90 -8.46 -7.25
CA LEU A 392 -22.30 -9.73 -7.86
C LEU A 392 -23.83 -9.83 -8.02
N GLN A 393 -24.59 -9.30 -7.06
CA GLN A 393 -26.05 -9.20 -7.17
C GLN A 393 -26.46 -8.24 -8.28
N HIS A 394 -25.83 -7.06 -8.36
CA HIS A 394 -26.03 -6.10 -9.47
C HIS A 394 -25.76 -6.74 -10.83
N ALA A 395 -24.65 -7.48 -10.97
CA ALA A 395 -24.30 -8.19 -12.20
C ALA A 395 -25.32 -9.25 -12.62
N ARG A 396 -26.08 -9.82 -11.68
CA ARG A 396 -27.17 -10.78 -11.96
C ARG A 396 -28.50 -10.10 -12.29
N SER A 397 -28.75 -8.91 -11.74
CA SER A 397 -30.02 -8.21 -11.91
C SER A 397 -30.05 -7.22 -13.07
N SER A 398 -28.89 -6.69 -13.47
CA SER A 398 -28.82 -5.68 -14.53
C SER A 398 -29.04 -6.31 -15.91
N PRO A 399 -29.93 -5.74 -16.76
CA PRO A 399 -30.19 -6.28 -18.10
C PRO A 399 -29.02 -6.08 -19.07
N SER A 400 -28.09 -5.17 -18.77
CA SER A 400 -26.90 -4.90 -19.57
C SER A 400 -25.75 -5.86 -19.27
N LEU A 401 -25.84 -6.66 -18.20
CA LEU A 401 -24.74 -7.48 -17.68
C LEU A 401 -25.06 -8.97 -17.82
N THR A 402 -24.03 -9.76 -18.18
CA THR A 402 -24.11 -11.23 -18.22
C THR A 402 -22.90 -11.80 -17.51
N VAL A 403 -23.11 -12.60 -16.46
CA VAL A 403 -22.03 -13.33 -15.80
C VAL A 403 -21.60 -14.49 -16.70
N LEU A 404 -20.35 -14.45 -17.16
CA LEU A 404 -19.76 -15.47 -18.02
C LEU A 404 -19.14 -16.63 -17.25
N ALA A 405 -18.55 -16.33 -16.09
CA ALA A 405 -17.92 -17.32 -15.22
C ALA A 405 -17.87 -16.85 -13.76
N GLY A 406 -17.92 -17.82 -12.84
CA GLY A 406 -17.86 -17.60 -11.40
C GLY A 406 -19.08 -16.89 -10.82
N GLY A 407 -18.84 -16.00 -9.86
CA GLY A 407 -19.88 -15.26 -9.15
C GLY A 407 -20.37 -15.95 -7.87
N GLY A 408 -19.80 -17.09 -7.48
CA GLY A 408 -19.97 -17.65 -6.15
C GLY A 408 -19.26 -16.83 -5.06
N CYS A 409 -19.80 -16.84 -3.85
CA CYS A 409 -19.13 -16.32 -2.67
C CYS A 409 -19.64 -17.03 -1.41
N ASP A 410 -18.75 -17.27 -0.44
CA ASP A 410 -19.06 -17.90 0.84
C ASP A 410 -18.20 -17.25 1.94
N ASP A 411 -18.84 -16.81 3.02
CA ASP A 411 -18.22 -16.23 4.21
C ASP A 411 -18.30 -17.14 5.45
N SER A 412 -18.64 -18.43 5.29
CA SER A 412 -18.79 -19.39 6.39
C SER A 412 -17.48 -19.62 7.17
N VAL A 413 -16.33 -19.68 6.49
CA VAL A 413 -15.00 -19.93 7.09
C VAL A 413 -14.04 -18.76 6.89
N GLY A 414 -13.99 -18.24 5.67
CA GLY A 414 -13.19 -17.08 5.27
C GLY A 414 -14.01 -16.29 4.26
N TYR A 415 -13.61 -15.06 3.96
CA TYR A 415 -14.36 -14.18 3.05
C TYR A 415 -14.09 -14.53 1.58
N PHE A 416 -14.47 -15.72 1.13
CA PHE A 416 -14.13 -16.23 -0.19
C PHE A 416 -15.08 -15.71 -1.28
N VAL A 417 -14.50 -15.12 -2.32
CA VAL A 417 -15.22 -14.72 -3.53
C VAL A 417 -14.52 -15.35 -4.72
N GLU A 418 -15.27 -16.07 -5.56
CA GLU A 418 -14.75 -16.65 -6.80
C GLU A 418 -14.37 -15.55 -7.79
N PRO A 419 -13.35 -15.77 -8.65
CA PRO A 419 -13.08 -14.85 -9.75
C PRO A 419 -14.33 -14.77 -10.64
N CYS A 420 -14.80 -13.56 -10.92
CA CYS A 420 -16.01 -13.32 -11.68
C CYS A 420 -15.68 -12.58 -12.97
N ILE A 421 -16.15 -13.11 -14.10
CA ILE A 421 -16.04 -12.46 -15.40
C ILE A 421 -17.46 -12.09 -15.85
N VAL A 422 -17.68 -10.81 -16.11
CA VAL A 422 -18.96 -10.23 -16.53
C VAL A 422 -18.79 -9.62 -17.91
N GLU A 423 -19.71 -9.88 -18.83
CA GLU A 423 -19.82 -9.17 -20.11
C GLU A 423 -20.86 -8.06 -19.95
N SER A 424 -20.51 -6.84 -20.36
CA SER A 424 -21.42 -5.69 -20.39
C SER A 424 -21.73 -5.29 -21.82
N THR A 425 -23.00 -5.05 -22.10
CA THR A 425 -23.47 -4.41 -23.34
C THR A 425 -23.54 -2.89 -23.21
N ASP A 426 -23.49 -2.35 -21.99
CA ASP A 426 -23.40 -0.92 -21.72
C ASP A 426 -21.99 -0.56 -21.19
N PRO A 427 -21.17 0.17 -21.96
CA PRO A 427 -19.83 0.54 -21.51
C PRO A 427 -19.83 1.56 -20.36
N ARG A 428 -21.00 2.12 -20.00
CA ARG A 428 -21.18 3.12 -18.95
C ARG A 428 -21.97 2.61 -17.74
N ASP A 429 -22.24 1.31 -17.68
CA ASP A 429 -22.85 0.68 -16.50
C ASP A 429 -22.06 1.06 -15.22
N PRO A 430 -22.70 1.25 -14.06
CA PRO A 430 -22.00 1.54 -12.80
C PRO A 430 -20.81 0.61 -12.51
N ILE A 431 -20.89 -0.68 -12.89
CA ILE A 431 -19.81 -1.66 -12.71
C ILE A 431 -18.54 -1.29 -13.52
N MET A 432 -18.68 -0.52 -14.59
CA MET A 432 -17.59 0.03 -15.41
C MET A 432 -17.07 1.38 -14.88
N ARG A 433 -17.63 1.93 -13.80
CA ARG A 433 -17.29 3.28 -13.32
C ARG A 433 -16.81 3.32 -11.88
N GLU A 434 -17.33 2.41 -11.05
CA GLU A 434 -17.05 2.40 -9.61
C GLU A 434 -15.99 1.35 -9.24
N GLU A 435 -15.07 1.73 -8.35
CA GLU A 435 -14.05 0.83 -7.84
C GLU A 435 -14.67 -0.21 -6.89
N ILE A 436 -14.50 -1.49 -7.23
CA ILE A 436 -15.08 -2.61 -6.48
C ILE A 436 -14.12 -3.12 -5.41
N PHE A 437 -12.82 -3.16 -5.77
CA PHE A 437 -11.74 -3.71 -4.95
C PHE A 437 -12.00 -5.18 -4.58
N GLY A 438 -12.23 -5.99 -5.62
CA GLY A 438 -12.62 -7.40 -5.54
C GLY A 438 -12.40 -8.10 -6.89
N PRO A 439 -12.50 -9.44 -6.96
CA PRO A 439 -12.10 -10.21 -8.13
C PRO A 439 -13.21 -10.23 -9.19
N ILE A 440 -13.62 -9.05 -9.68
CA ILE A 440 -14.65 -8.88 -10.71
C ILE A 440 -14.04 -8.15 -11.90
N LEU A 441 -13.95 -8.85 -13.03
CA LEU A 441 -13.59 -8.30 -14.32
C LEU A 441 -14.85 -8.06 -15.15
N THR A 442 -15.05 -6.84 -15.62
CA THR A 442 -16.10 -6.54 -16.61
C THR A 442 -15.49 -6.39 -18.00
N VAL A 443 -16.09 -7.01 -19.01
CA VAL A 443 -15.65 -6.99 -20.40
C VAL A 443 -16.66 -6.24 -21.24
N PHE A 444 -16.20 -5.30 -22.07
CA PHE A 444 -17.00 -4.65 -23.10
C PHE A 444 -16.43 -5.01 -24.47
N VAL A 445 -17.28 -5.56 -25.35
CA VAL A 445 -16.90 -5.97 -26.70
C VAL A 445 -17.25 -4.86 -27.67
N TYR A 446 -16.30 -4.47 -28.51
CA TYR A 446 -16.47 -3.36 -29.45
C TYR A 446 -16.22 -3.79 -30.91
N PRO A 447 -16.91 -3.18 -31.90
CA PRO A 447 -16.60 -3.41 -33.31
C PRO A 447 -15.19 -2.89 -33.65
N ASP A 448 -14.36 -3.70 -34.30
CA ASP A 448 -12.95 -3.38 -34.62
C ASP A 448 -12.75 -1.98 -35.23
N ASN A 449 -13.65 -1.57 -36.13
CA ASN A 449 -13.60 -0.28 -36.81
C ASN A 449 -13.94 0.93 -35.92
N ARG A 450 -14.31 0.72 -34.64
CA ARG A 450 -14.60 1.76 -33.65
C ARG A 450 -13.53 1.88 -32.57
N TYR A 451 -12.33 1.36 -32.82
CA TYR A 451 -11.22 1.42 -31.85
C TYR A 451 -10.96 2.84 -31.31
N SER A 452 -10.89 3.86 -32.18
CA SER A 452 -10.69 5.25 -31.75
C SER A 452 -11.78 5.75 -30.81
N GLU A 453 -13.04 5.41 -31.08
CA GLU A 453 -14.18 5.78 -30.22
C GLU A 453 -14.10 5.05 -28.87
N VAL A 454 -13.54 3.84 -28.84
CA VAL A 454 -13.31 3.10 -27.58
C VAL A 454 -12.22 3.75 -26.74
N LEU A 455 -11.20 4.36 -27.35
CA LEU A 455 -10.19 5.12 -26.61
C LEU A 455 -10.81 6.36 -25.96
N GLU A 456 -11.67 7.10 -26.68
CA GLU A 456 -12.43 8.23 -26.11
C GLU A 456 -13.38 7.78 -24.99
N LEU A 457 -14.02 6.62 -25.17
CA LEU A 457 -14.86 6.02 -24.16
C LEU A 457 -14.06 5.67 -22.90
N ILE A 458 -12.88 5.06 -23.03
CA ILE A 458 -12.01 4.73 -21.90
C ILE A 458 -11.66 5.98 -21.08
N ASP A 459 -11.28 7.06 -21.78
CA ASP A 459 -10.91 8.36 -21.19
C ASP A 459 -12.09 9.02 -20.44
N THR A 460 -13.30 8.93 -20.98
CA THR A 460 -14.48 9.66 -20.46
C THR A 460 -15.36 8.87 -19.49
N THR A 461 -15.20 7.55 -19.38
CA THR A 461 -16.12 6.70 -18.58
C THR A 461 -15.96 6.89 -17.07
N THR A 462 -14.74 7.13 -16.60
CA THR A 462 -14.42 7.11 -15.16
C THR A 462 -13.68 8.38 -14.72
N PRO A 463 -13.82 8.82 -13.46
CA PRO A 463 -13.05 9.95 -12.94
C PRO A 463 -11.63 9.56 -12.50
N TYR A 464 -11.20 8.31 -12.72
CA TYR A 464 -9.91 7.77 -12.26
C TYR A 464 -8.88 7.79 -13.40
N GLY A 465 -7.60 7.91 -13.04
CA GLY A 465 -6.47 7.94 -13.99
C GLY A 465 -5.21 7.30 -13.43
N LEU A 466 -5.31 6.07 -12.88
CA LEU A 466 -4.21 5.41 -12.19
C LEU A 466 -3.40 4.48 -13.11
N THR A 467 -3.96 3.37 -13.58
CA THR A 467 -3.28 2.47 -14.53
C THR A 467 -4.14 2.10 -15.74
N GLY A 468 -3.47 1.76 -16.84
CA GLY A 468 -4.08 1.27 -18.07
C GLY A 468 -3.07 0.50 -18.92
N ALA A 469 -3.53 -0.46 -19.71
CA ALA A 469 -2.69 -1.20 -20.65
C ALA A 469 -3.32 -1.28 -22.04
N ILE A 470 -2.50 -1.15 -23.07
CA ILE A 470 -2.86 -1.38 -24.47
C ILE A 470 -2.10 -2.62 -24.94
N PHE A 471 -2.83 -3.65 -25.38
CA PHE A 471 -2.26 -4.82 -26.03
C PHE A 471 -2.38 -4.65 -27.54
N ALA A 472 -1.27 -4.40 -28.22
CA ALA A 472 -1.19 -4.26 -29.67
C ALA A 472 0.21 -4.67 -30.16
N ARG A 473 0.30 -5.09 -31.43
CA ARG A 473 1.60 -5.28 -32.12
C ARG A 473 1.83 -4.21 -33.20
N GLU A 474 0.81 -3.44 -33.52
CA GLU A 474 0.88 -2.31 -34.42
C GLU A 474 1.39 -1.10 -33.65
N LYS A 475 2.44 -0.49 -34.18
CA LYS A 475 3.09 0.71 -33.63
C LYS A 475 2.37 1.94 -34.13
#